data_AF-A0A8T3SRE6-F1
#
_entry.id   AF-A0A8T3SRE6-F1
#
_cell.length_a   1.000
_cell.length_b   1.000
_cell.length_c   1.000
_cell.angle_alpha   90.00
_cell.angle_beta   90.00
_cell.angle_gamma   90.00
#
_symmetry.space_group_name_H-M   'P 1'
#
loop_
_entity.id
_entity.type
_entity.pdbx_description
1 polymer ?
#
loop_
_entity_poly.entity_id
_entity_poly.type
_entity_poly.pdbx_seq_one_letter_code
_entity_poly.pdbx_strand_id
1 'polypeptide(L)'
;MTWRRTAPWVILVTLLLAIFIDLPRTTLGLTWLPSSVFGHELKTVLGLDLQGGIRVTLAVTPQSGQAITDEQVETARNIIERRVGGLGVSEPQVRTEVRGNQRQIVVEIPGLSSGDEDRVRSLVGSTGQLQFIDPKGQTLTVDQDIRPLIADGSVAVLFDGSQIDPGSVNPGTNNGQIGVDFTLSSDGSAKWCQFTTANVNNPGPIALDGRV
;
A
#
# COMPACT_ATOMS: atom_id res chain seq x y z
N MET A 1 -49.80 50.30 -10.09
CA MET A 1 -50.05 49.20 -11.04
C MET A 1 -49.00 49.24 -12.17
N THR A 2 -47.72 48.94 -11.86
CA THR A 2 -46.60 49.04 -12.82
C THR A 2 -45.87 47.71 -13.06
N TRP A 3 -46.11 46.70 -12.23
CA TRP A 3 -45.44 45.39 -12.27
C TRP A 3 -45.53 44.67 -13.62
N ARG A 4 -46.64 44.78 -14.34
CA ARG A 4 -46.81 44.13 -15.66
C ARG A 4 -45.89 44.68 -16.75
N ARG A 5 -45.34 45.90 -16.57
CA ARG A 5 -44.40 46.52 -17.53
C ARG A 5 -42.94 46.26 -17.17
N THR A 6 -42.62 46.13 -15.88
CA THR A 6 -41.25 45.92 -15.40
C THR A 6 -40.89 44.44 -15.24
N ALA A 7 -41.87 43.54 -15.08
CA ALA A 7 -41.66 42.11 -14.94
C ALA A 7 -40.79 41.46 -16.06
N PRO A 8 -41.01 41.71 -17.37
CA PRO A 8 -40.17 41.08 -18.40
C PRO A 8 -38.72 41.59 -18.35
N TRP A 9 -38.50 42.85 -17.97
CA TRP A 9 -37.16 43.41 -17.81
C TRP A 9 -36.41 42.82 -16.62
N VAL A 10 -37.11 42.61 -15.49
CA VAL A 10 -36.52 41.96 -14.32
C VAL A 10 -36.09 40.52 -14.66
N ILE A 11 -36.94 39.77 -15.36
CA ILE A 11 -36.63 38.39 -15.79
C ILE A 11 -35.42 38.37 -16.73
N LEU A 12 -35.37 39.28 -17.71
CA LEU A 12 -34.28 39.36 -18.67
C LEU A 12 -32.96 39.73 -17.98
N VAL A 13 -32.98 40.68 -17.05
CA VAL A 13 -31.80 41.06 -16.25
C VAL A 13 -31.31 39.90 -15.38
N THR A 14 -32.21 39.19 -14.70
CA THR A 14 -31.82 38.02 -13.89
C THR A 14 -31.26 36.88 -14.73
N LEU A 15 -31.80 36.67 -15.94
CA LEU A 15 -31.31 35.63 -16.86
C LEU A 15 -29.94 35.99 -17.43
N LEU A 16 -29.73 37.26 -17.78
CA LEU A 16 -28.43 37.75 -18.26
C LEU A 16 -27.38 37.69 -17.13
N LEU A 17 -27.77 38.00 -15.89
CA LEU A 17 -26.91 37.87 -14.72
C LEU A 17 -26.54 36.40 -14.43
N ALA A 18 -27.50 35.47 -14.57
CA ALA A 18 -27.24 34.05 -14.39
C ALA A 18 -26.27 33.49 -15.44
N ILE A 19 -26.45 33.86 -16.71
CA ILE A 19 -25.52 33.47 -17.80
C ILE A 19 -24.14 34.09 -17.57
N PHE A 20 -24.07 35.33 -17.09
CA PHE A 20 -22.81 36.00 -16.78
C PHE A 20 -22.05 35.33 -15.62
N ILE A 21 -22.77 34.77 -14.65
CA ILE A 21 -22.20 34.01 -13.52
C ILE A 21 -21.67 32.63 -13.98
N ASP A 22 -22.31 32.01 -14.96
CA ASP A 22 -21.99 30.65 -15.43
C ASP A 22 -20.85 30.62 -16.49
N LEU A 23 -20.57 31.75 -17.14
CA LEU A 23 -19.49 31.88 -18.13
C LEU A 23 -18.08 31.83 -17.45
N PRO A 24 -17.12 31.06 -18.00
CA PRO A 24 -15.79 30.92 -17.40
C PRO A 24 -15.00 32.24 -17.42
N ARG A 25 -14.38 32.58 -16.28
CA ARG A 25 -13.65 33.84 -16.04
C ARG A 25 -12.57 34.16 -17.07
N THR A 26 -11.99 33.13 -17.69
CA THR A 26 -10.89 33.23 -18.68
C THR A 26 -11.35 33.81 -20.01
N THR A 27 -12.61 33.62 -20.40
CA THR A 27 -13.16 34.17 -21.66
C THR A 27 -13.50 35.65 -21.54
N LEU A 28 -13.78 36.14 -20.32
CA LEU A 28 -14.20 37.52 -20.04
C LEU A 28 -13.10 38.41 -19.45
N GLY A 29 -11.88 37.89 -19.23
CA GLY A 29 -10.73 38.67 -18.75
C GLY A 29 -10.87 39.20 -17.31
N LEU A 30 -11.74 38.61 -16.48
CA LEU A 30 -12.03 39.04 -15.11
C LEU A 30 -11.07 38.42 -14.08
N THR A 31 -9.77 38.44 -14.37
CA THR A 31 -8.72 37.83 -13.53
C THR A 31 -8.47 38.56 -12.22
N TRP A 32 -9.02 39.77 -12.05
CA TRP A 32 -8.93 40.61 -10.86
C TRP A 32 -9.87 40.18 -9.71
N LEU A 33 -10.79 39.24 -9.95
CA LEU A 33 -11.72 38.71 -8.94
C LEU A 33 -11.12 37.50 -8.20
N PRO A 34 -11.23 37.44 -6.85
CA PRO A 34 -10.68 36.34 -6.06
C PRO A 34 -11.31 34.98 -6.43
N SER A 35 -10.51 33.91 -6.42
CA SER A 35 -10.91 32.54 -6.80
C SER A 35 -12.08 32.01 -5.96
N SER A 36 -12.23 32.48 -4.72
CA SER A 36 -13.30 32.09 -3.77
C SER A 36 -14.73 32.45 -4.18
N VAL A 37 -14.95 33.36 -5.14
CA VAL A 37 -16.30 33.79 -5.55
C VAL A 37 -16.97 32.82 -6.54
N PHE A 38 -16.22 31.99 -7.25
CA PHE A 38 -16.72 31.07 -8.29
C PHE A 38 -15.96 29.74 -8.39
N GLY A 39 -14.91 29.52 -7.59
CA GLY A 39 -14.04 28.36 -7.71
C GLY A 39 -14.32 27.31 -6.66
N HIS A 40 -15.10 26.28 -7.01
CA HIS A 40 -14.77 24.97 -6.47
C HIS A 40 -13.57 24.49 -7.27
N GLU A 41 -12.41 24.35 -6.62
CA GLU A 41 -11.31 23.58 -7.19
C GLU A 41 -11.80 22.13 -7.30
N LEU A 42 -12.34 21.76 -8.46
CA LEU A 42 -12.60 20.37 -8.79
C LEU A 42 -11.23 19.71 -8.94
N LYS A 43 -10.69 19.23 -7.82
CA LYS A 43 -9.51 18.38 -7.80
C LYS A 43 -9.94 17.02 -8.36
N THR A 44 -10.02 16.93 -9.68
CA THR A 44 -10.41 15.71 -10.39
C THR A 44 -9.31 14.67 -10.20
N VAL A 45 -9.64 13.49 -9.69
CA VAL A 45 -8.73 12.35 -9.63
C VAL A 45 -8.59 11.82 -11.06
N LEU A 46 -7.40 11.93 -11.66
CA LEU A 46 -7.15 11.43 -13.00
C LEU A 46 -6.84 9.92 -12.90
N GLY A 47 -7.57 9.11 -13.66
CA GLY A 47 -7.30 7.66 -13.74
C GLY A 47 -5.98 7.37 -14.49
N LEU A 48 -5.56 6.10 -14.46
CA LEU A 48 -4.34 5.59 -15.10
C LEU A 48 -4.14 6.05 -16.56
N ASP A 49 -5.22 6.10 -17.34
CA ASP A 49 -5.20 6.51 -18.76
C ASP A 49 -4.87 7.99 -18.97
N LEU A 50 -5.13 8.84 -17.96
CA LEU A 50 -4.93 10.29 -18.04
C LEU A 50 -3.72 10.78 -17.24
N GLN A 51 -3.30 10.05 -16.20
CA GLN A 51 -2.19 10.41 -15.31
C GLN A 51 -0.92 9.56 -15.52
N GLY A 52 -1.03 8.46 -16.27
CA GLY A 52 0.01 7.44 -16.32
C GLY A 52 0.09 6.62 -15.02
N GLY A 53 0.90 5.55 -15.02
CA GLY A 53 1.05 4.65 -13.89
C GLY A 53 1.29 3.20 -14.32
N ILE A 54 1.08 2.25 -13.40
CA ILE A 54 1.38 0.84 -13.63
C ILE A 54 0.16 -0.03 -13.34
N ARG A 55 -0.05 -1.05 -14.18
CA ARG A 55 -0.93 -2.19 -13.92
C ARG A 55 -0.10 -3.47 -13.72
N VAL A 56 -0.18 -4.06 -12.54
CA VAL A 56 0.45 -5.34 -12.21
C VAL A 56 -0.64 -6.40 -12.08
N THR A 57 -0.48 -7.52 -12.80
CA THR A 57 -1.38 -8.68 -12.70
C THR A 57 -0.64 -9.83 -12.03
N LEU A 58 -1.12 -10.24 -10.85
CA LEU A 58 -0.54 -11.33 -10.07
C LEU A 58 -1.40 -12.57 -10.20
N ALA A 59 -0.81 -13.66 -10.67
CA ALA A 59 -1.47 -14.95 -10.71
C ALA A 59 -1.35 -15.65 -9.35
N VAL A 60 -2.48 -16.01 -8.74
CA VAL A 60 -2.47 -16.76 -7.48
C VAL A 60 -2.03 -18.19 -7.76
N THR A 61 -0.91 -18.58 -7.18
CA THR A 61 -0.35 -19.95 -7.30
C THR A 61 -0.59 -20.69 -6.00
N PRO A 62 -1.28 -21.85 -6.01
CA PRO A 62 -1.50 -22.63 -4.80
C PRO A 62 -0.18 -23.23 -4.32
N GLN A 63 0.08 -23.15 -3.02
CA GLN A 63 1.16 -23.89 -2.39
C GLN A 63 0.70 -25.35 -2.25
N SER A 64 1.41 -26.27 -2.89
CA SER A 64 1.26 -27.73 -2.69
C SER A 64 -0.12 -28.31 -3.06
N GLY A 65 -0.71 -27.90 -4.19
CA GLY A 65 -1.93 -28.52 -4.73
C GLY A 65 -3.21 -28.32 -3.91
N GLN A 66 -3.17 -27.44 -2.91
CA GLN A 66 -4.35 -27.05 -2.13
C GLN A 66 -5.30 -26.17 -2.97
N ALA A 67 -6.60 -26.31 -2.73
CA ALA A 67 -7.60 -25.44 -3.32
C ALA A 67 -7.46 -24.03 -2.74
N ILE A 68 -7.46 -23.02 -3.63
CA ILE A 68 -7.43 -21.62 -3.22
C ILE A 68 -8.82 -21.22 -2.72
N THR A 69 -8.91 -20.85 -1.45
CA THR A 69 -10.14 -20.33 -0.82
C THR A 69 -10.33 -18.84 -1.10
N ASP A 70 -11.57 -18.35 -1.04
CA ASP A 70 -11.89 -16.93 -1.24
C ASP A 70 -11.22 -16.07 -0.15
N GLU A 71 -11.20 -16.58 1.08
CA GLU A 71 -10.62 -15.93 2.24
C GLU A 71 -9.10 -15.73 2.10
N GLN A 72 -8.40 -16.70 1.52
CA GLN A 72 -6.95 -16.58 1.26
C GLN A 72 -6.65 -15.51 0.21
N VAL A 73 -7.47 -15.43 -0.84
CA VAL A 73 -7.30 -14.42 -1.90
C VAL A 73 -7.61 -13.03 -1.36
N GLU A 74 -8.65 -12.92 -0.53
CA GLU A 74 -9.02 -11.67 0.13
C GLU A 74 -7.93 -11.22 1.12
N THR A 75 -7.33 -12.14 1.87
CA THR A 75 -6.19 -11.85 2.74
C THR A 75 -5.00 -11.35 1.93
N ALA A 76 -4.67 -12.01 0.81
CA ALA A 76 -3.60 -11.58 -0.08
C ALA A 76 -3.88 -10.19 -0.68
N ARG A 77 -5.13 -9.92 -1.10
CA ARG A 77 -5.59 -8.61 -1.58
C ARG A 77 -5.32 -7.52 -0.54
N ASN A 78 -5.74 -7.74 0.71
CA ASN A 78 -5.54 -6.80 1.82
C ASN A 78 -4.06 -6.53 2.13
N ILE A 79 -3.21 -7.56 2.07
CA ILE A 79 -1.76 -7.41 2.26
C ILE A 79 -1.17 -6.54 1.16
N ILE A 80 -1.52 -6.80 -0.10
CA ILE A 80 -1.04 -6.03 -1.25
C ILE A 80 -1.49 -4.58 -1.16
N GLU A 81 -2.77 -4.34 -0.85
CA GLU A 81 -3.33 -3.00 -0.68
C GLU A 81 -2.56 -2.20 0.37
N ARG A 82 -2.26 -2.79 1.53
CA ARG A 82 -1.47 -2.14 2.58
C ARG A 82 -0.03 -1.84 2.14
N ARG A 83 0.62 -2.75 1.42
CA ARG A 83 1.99 -2.54 0.90
C ARG A 83 2.06 -1.39 -0.08
N VAL A 84 1.09 -1.33 -0.98
CA VAL A 84 1.04 -0.28 -2.00
C VAL A 84 0.63 1.05 -1.40
N GLY A 85 -0.29 1.07 -0.43
CA GLY A 85 -0.66 2.27 0.31
C GLY A 85 0.52 2.94 1.03
N GLY A 86 1.51 2.17 1.48
CA GLY A 86 2.75 2.67 2.09
C GLY A 86 3.72 3.36 1.13
N LEU A 87 3.46 3.35 -0.19
CA LEU A 87 4.36 3.95 -1.19
C LEU A 87 4.13 5.45 -1.42
N GLY A 88 3.15 6.06 -0.73
CA GLY A 88 2.83 7.48 -0.89
C GLY A 88 2.16 7.81 -2.23
N VAL A 89 1.60 6.80 -2.90
CA VAL A 89 0.88 6.92 -4.17
C VAL A 89 -0.58 7.36 -3.95
N SER A 90 -1.17 8.00 -4.95
CA SER A 90 -2.58 8.39 -4.90
C SER A 90 -3.45 7.15 -5.12
N GLU A 91 -4.19 6.72 -4.09
CA GLU A 91 -5.27 5.72 -4.14
C GLU A 91 -5.02 4.50 -5.06
N PRO A 92 -4.20 3.53 -4.63
CA PRO A 92 -4.02 2.31 -5.40
C PRO A 92 -5.32 1.50 -5.46
N GLN A 93 -5.63 0.97 -6.63
CA GLN A 93 -6.79 0.10 -6.85
C GLN A 93 -6.34 -1.35 -6.86
N VAL A 94 -6.85 -2.15 -5.93
CA VAL A 94 -6.56 -3.60 -5.86
C VAL A 94 -7.86 -4.36 -6.07
N ARG A 95 -7.91 -5.18 -7.13
CA ARG A 95 -9.09 -5.94 -7.54
C ARG A 95 -8.75 -7.41 -7.70
N THR A 96 -9.69 -8.27 -7.34
CA THR A 96 -9.59 -9.71 -7.64
C THR A 96 -10.32 -9.97 -8.95
N GLU A 97 -9.63 -10.56 -9.91
CA GLU A 97 -10.18 -10.99 -11.19
C GLU A 97 -10.11 -12.52 -11.31
N VAL A 98 -11.07 -13.11 -12.01
CA VAL A 98 -11.05 -14.54 -12.34
C VAL A 98 -10.93 -14.66 -13.85
N ARG A 99 -9.82 -15.24 -14.32
CA ARG A 99 -9.56 -15.47 -15.74
C ARG A 99 -9.54 -16.97 -16.00
N GLY A 100 -10.65 -17.48 -16.55
CA GLY A 100 -10.86 -18.92 -16.71
C GLY A 100 -10.90 -19.62 -15.35
N ASN A 101 -10.03 -20.61 -15.13
CA ASN A 101 -9.92 -21.33 -13.85
C ASN A 101 -8.87 -20.72 -12.90
N GLN A 102 -8.27 -19.58 -13.24
CA GLN A 102 -7.21 -18.97 -12.44
C GLN A 102 -7.67 -17.66 -11.80
N ARG A 103 -7.36 -17.51 -10.52
CA ARG A 103 -7.59 -16.27 -9.78
C ARG A 103 -6.39 -15.35 -9.95
N GLN A 104 -6.67 -14.08 -10.17
CA GLN A 104 -5.68 -13.04 -10.39
C GLN A 104 -5.97 -11.87 -9.45
N ILE A 105 -4.92 -11.23 -8.96
CA ILE A 105 -5.02 -9.96 -8.24
C ILE A 105 -4.44 -8.90 -9.17
N VAL A 106 -5.27 -7.95 -9.56
CA VAL A 106 -4.90 -6.82 -10.41
C VAL A 106 -4.70 -5.61 -9.52
N VAL A 107 -3.51 -5.02 -9.62
CA VAL A 107 -3.10 -3.84 -8.87
C VAL A 107 -2.85 -2.72 -9.88
N GLU A 108 -3.56 -1.62 -9.71
CA GLU A 108 -3.41 -0.42 -10.52
C GLU A 108 -2.95 0.73 -9.62
N ILE A 109 -1.86 1.38 -10.01
CA ILE A 109 -1.22 2.43 -9.23
C ILE A 109 -1.10 3.66 -10.13
N PRO A 110 -2.04 4.63 -10.02
CA PRO A 110 -1.98 5.85 -10.81
C PRO A 110 -0.92 6.81 -10.26
N GLY A 111 -0.30 7.58 -11.16
CA GLY A 111 0.64 8.64 -10.79
C GLY A 111 1.99 8.16 -10.26
N LEU A 112 2.33 6.87 -10.42
CA LEU A 112 3.67 6.36 -10.12
C LEU A 112 4.66 6.81 -11.21
N SER A 113 5.84 7.29 -10.80
CA SER A 113 6.92 7.61 -11.73
C SER A 113 7.57 6.33 -12.30
N SER A 114 8.01 6.37 -13.55
CA SER A 114 8.67 5.25 -14.25
C SER A 114 9.98 4.77 -13.60
N GLY A 115 10.51 5.48 -12.60
CA GLY A 115 11.66 5.04 -11.80
C GLY A 115 11.29 4.11 -10.64
N ASP A 116 10.02 4.11 -10.22
CA ASP A 116 9.54 3.34 -9.07
C ASP A 116 8.88 2.01 -9.47
N GLU A 117 8.85 1.69 -10.76
CA GLU A 117 8.17 0.47 -11.27
C GLU A 117 8.78 -0.81 -10.69
N ASP A 118 10.11 -0.90 -10.67
CA ASP A 118 10.83 -2.07 -10.17
C ASP A 118 10.69 -2.20 -8.65
N ARG A 119 10.59 -1.06 -7.94
CA ARG A 119 10.29 -1.03 -6.51
C ARG A 119 8.88 -1.55 -6.23
N VAL A 120 7.89 -1.12 -7.00
CA VAL A 120 6.52 -1.64 -6.89
C VAL A 120 6.49 -3.13 -7.21
N ARG A 121 7.11 -3.56 -8.32
CA ARG A 121 7.12 -4.96 -8.74
C ARG A 121 7.75 -5.86 -7.66
N SER A 122 8.87 -5.44 -7.07
CA SER A 122 9.52 -6.20 -5.99
C SER A 122 8.68 -6.24 -4.71
N LEU A 123 8.01 -5.15 -4.33
CA LEU A 123 7.15 -5.11 -3.14
C LEU A 123 5.87 -5.94 -3.28
N VAL A 124 5.25 -5.91 -4.46
CA VAL A 124 4.01 -6.64 -4.73
C VAL A 124 4.29 -8.12 -5.06
N GLY A 125 5.47 -8.42 -5.64
CA GLY A 125 5.88 -9.77 -6.00
C GLY A 125 6.60 -10.55 -4.89
N SER A 126 7.10 -9.89 -3.85
CA SER A 126 7.72 -10.56 -2.70
C SER A 126 6.67 -11.20 -1.79
N THR A 127 6.98 -12.34 -1.18
CA THR A 127 6.08 -12.94 -0.17
C THR A 127 6.23 -12.20 1.16
N GLY A 128 7.45 -11.82 1.53
CA GLY A 128 7.73 -11.07 2.76
C GLY A 128 7.51 -11.91 4.01
N GLN A 129 7.85 -13.20 3.97
CA GLN A 129 7.75 -14.11 5.10
C GLN A 129 8.86 -13.80 6.10
N LEU A 130 8.49 -13.13 7.19
CA LEU A 130 9.40 -12.88 8.29
C LEU A 130 9.39 -14.05 9.28
N GLN A 131 10.57 -14.50 9.69
CA GLN A 131 10.76 -15.58 10.65
C GLN A 131 11.82 -15.19 11.68
N PHE A 132 11.48 -15.34 12.95
CA PHE A 132 12.44 -15.25 14.04
C PHE A 132 12.97 -16.65 14.31
N ILE A 133 14.29 -16.81 14.24
CA ILE A 133 14.90 -18.13 14.30
C ILE A 133 15.81 -18.30 15.52
N ASP A 134 15.97 -19.54 15.94
CA ASP A 134 16.96 -20.00 16.90
C ASP A 134 18.09 -20.69 16.11
N PRO A 135 19.30 -20.10 16.08
CA PRO A 135 20.43 -20.66 15.36
C PRO A 135 21.03 -21.89 16.06
N LYS A 136 20.62 -22.23 17.30
CA LYS A 136 21.15 -23.39 18.07
C LYS A 136 22.68 -23.48 18.08
N GLY A 137 23.37 -22.34 18.16
CA GLY A 137 24.83 -22.26 18.14
C GLY A 137 25.49 -22.25 16.75
N GLN A 138 24.71 -22.25 15.67
CA GLN A 138 25.22 -22.03 14.31
C GLN A 138 25.59 -20.56 14.11
N THR A 139 26.73 -20.32 13.47
CA THR A 139 27.09 -18.97 13.01
C THR A 139 26.48 -18.77 11.63
N LEU A 140 25.44 -17.94 11.55
CA LEU A 140 24.80 -17.61 10.28
C LEU A 140 25.48 -16.39 9.66
N THR A 141 25.76 -16.46 8.36
CA THR A 141 26.28 -15.31 7.61
C THR A 141 25.12 -14.49 7.04
N VAL A 142 25.35 -13.19 6.84
CA VAL A 142 24.40 -12.31 6.16
C VAL A 142 24.07 -12.87 4.77
N ASP A 143 22.80 -12.85 4.39
CA ASP A 143 22.22 -13.39 3.15
C ASP A 143 22.36 -14.91 2.98
N GLN A 144 22.58 -15.64 4.08
CA GLN A 144 22.57 -17.10 4.04
C GLN A 144 21.15 -17.66 3.91
N ASP A 145 20.95 -18.58 2.98
CA ASP A 145 19.72 -19.35 2.88
C ASP A 145 19.66 -20.40 4.01
N ILE A 146 18.69 -20.25 4.90
CA ILE A 146 18.51 -21.10 6.08
C ILE A 146 17.48 -22.20 5.88
N ARG A 147 16.77 -22.24 4.74
CA ARG A 147 15.79 -23.30 4.44
C ARG A 147 16.36 -24.72 4.58
N PRO A 148 17.58 -25.04 4.08
CA PRO A 148 18.17 -26.37 4.30
C PRO A 148 18.50 -26.63 5.78
N LEU A 149 18.90 -25.60 6.53
CA LEU A 149 19.22 -25.71 7.95
C LEU A 149 17.98 -25.93 8.82
N ILE A 150 16.85 -25.34 8.43
CA ILE A 150 15.55 -25.59 9.05
C ILE A 150 15.11 -27.03 8.77
N ALA A 151 15.26 -27.50 7.52
CA ALA A 151 14.88 -28.85 7.14
C ALA A 151 15.69 -29.94 7.87
N ASP A 152 16.96 -29.68 8.13
CA ASP A 152 17.86 -30.55 8.91
C ASP A 152 17.68 -30.41 10.43
N GLY A 153 16.87 -29.45 10.90
CA GLY A 153 16.63 -29.19 12.33
C GLY A 153 17.79 -28.48 13.04
N SER A 154 18.85 -28.17 12.31
CA SER A 154 20.02 -27.39 12.72
C SER A 154 19.67 -25.95 13.12
N VAL A 155 18.61 -25.38 12.53
CA VAL A 155 18.00 -24.09 12.91
C VAL A 155 16.51 -24.31 13.18
N ALA A 156 15.95 -23.63 14.18
CA ALA A 156 14.52 -23.72 14.48
C ALA A 156 13.83 -22.37 14.26
N VAL A 157 12.57 -22.37 13.80
CA VAL A 157 11.73 -21.17 13.74
C VAL A 157 11.01 -21.01 15.08
N LEU A 158 11.20 -19.88 15.75
CA LEU A 158 10.55 -19.54 17.02
C LEU A 158 9.10 -19.10 16.79
N PHE A 159 8.93 -18.12 15.89
CA PHE A 159 7.65 -17.60 15.43
C PHE A 159 7.84 -16.81 14.14
N ASP A 160 6.74 -16.54 13.44
CA ASP A 160 6.71 -15.79 12.18
C ASP A 160 6.18 -14.36 12.38
N GLY A 161 6.13 -13.61 11.28
CA GLY A 161 5.59 -12.25 11.25
C GLY A 161 4.11 -12.11 11.65
N SER A 162 3.34 -13.19 11.86
CA SER A 162 1.97 -13.09 12.40
C SER A 162 1.93 -12.51 13.81
N GLN A 163 3.05 -12.58 14.52
CA GLN A 163 3.17 -12.08 15.89
C GLN A 163 3.55 -10.60 15.96
N ILE A 164 3.63 -9.89 14.84
CA ILE A 164 3.90 -8.45 14.77
C ILE A 164 2.60 -7.69 14.60
N ASP A 165 2.47 -6.57 15.32
CA ASP A 165 1.40 -5.61 15.06
C ASP A 165 1.69 -4.87 13.74
N PRO A 166 0.91 -5.07 12.67
CA PRO A 166 1.15 -4.44 11.39
C PRO A 166 1.05 -2.91 11.42
N GLY A 167 0.34 -2.32 12.39
CA GLY A 167 0.23 -0.86 12.54
C GLY A 167 1.45 -0.22 13.20
N SER A 168 2.33 -1.02 13.79
CA SER A 168 3.52 -0.56 14.51
C SER A 168 4.78 -0.49 13.65
N VAL A 169 4.73 -1.03 12.43
CA VAL A 169 5.90 -1.13 11.55
C VAL A 169 6.23 0.24 10.97
N ASN A 170 7.34 0.83 11.40
CA ASN A 170 7.77 2.15 10.98
C ASN A 170 9.24 2.16 10.57
N PRO A 171 9.61 2.89 9.50
CA PRO A 171 11.01 3.12 9.18
C PRO A 171 11.63 3.99 10.28
N GLY A 172 12.61 3.42 10.98
CA GLY A 172 13.34 4.05 12.07
C GLY A 172 14.72 4.51 11.61
N THR A 173 15.29 5.45 12.35
CA THR A 173 16.73 5.72 12.26
C THR A 173 17.33 5.47 13.63
N ASN A 174 18.07 4.36 13.75
CA ASN A 174 18.75 3.99 14.98
C ASN A 174 20.25 4.22 14.76
N ASN A 175 20.85 5.14 15.51
CA ASN A 175 22.28 5.49 15.41
C ASN A 175 22.75 5.90 14.00
N GLY A 176 21.90 6.57 13.22
CA GLY A 176 22.22 6.99 11.85
C GLY A 176 22.14 5.86 10.81
N GLN A 177 21.78 4.65 11.22
CA GLN A 177 21.47 3.54 10.34
C GLN A 177 19.96 3.48 10.10
N ILE A 178 19.58 3.17 8.86
CA ILE A 178 18.18 2.89 8.52
C ILE A 178 17.79 1.58 9.20
N GLY A 179 16.76 1.63 10.02
CA GLY A 179 16.20 0.48 10.72
C GLY A 179 14.70 0.35 10.48
N VAL A 180 14.14 -0.74 10.98
CA VAL A 180 12.69 -0.97 11.00
C VAL A 180 12.28 -1.21 12.45
N ASP A 181 11.43 -0.34 12.97
CA ASP A 181 10.86 -0.48 14.30
C ASP A 181 9.51 -1.20 14.18
N PHE A 182 9.25 -2.15 15.07
CA PHE A 182 8.00 -2.89 15.12
C PHE A 182 7.70 -3.35 16.55
N THR A 183 6.42 -3.57 16.83
CA THR A 183 5.93 -4.06 18.12
C THR A 183 5.44 -5.50 17.97
N LEU A 184 5.89 -6.36 18.89
CA LEU A 184 5.41 -7.74 18.99
C LEU A 184 4.09 -7.79 19.78
N SER A 185 3.24 -8.73 19.42
CA SER A 185 2.07 -9.16 20.21
C SER A 185 2.48 -9.70 21.59
N SER A 186 1.51 -9.88 22.49
CA SER A 186 1.74 -10.49 23.81
C SER A 186 2.43 -11.86 23.72
N ASP A 187 1.97 -12.69 22.77
CA ASP A 187 2.47 -14.05 22.62
C ASP A 187 3.87 -14.05 21.97
N GLY A 188 4.07 -13.22 20.96
CA GLY A 188 5.38 -13.01 20.33
C GLY A 188 6.42 -12.47 21.29
N SER A 189 6.06 -11.44 22.08
CA SER A 189 6.95 -10.83 23.07
C SER A 189 7.31 -11.80 24.20
N ALA A 190 6.39 -12.64 24.66
CA ALA A 190 6.68 -13.69 25.64
C ALA A 190 7.68 -14.72 25.11
N LYS A 191 7.47 -15.23 23.88
CA LYS A 191 8.39 -16.17 23.22
C LYS A 191 9.77 -15.53 22.97
N TRP A 192 9.79 -14.29 22.51
CA TRP A 192 11.03 -13.55 22.27
C TRP A 192 11.80 -13.25 23.56
N CYS A 193 11.10 -12.89 24.64
CA CYS A 193 11.69 -12.68 25.95
C CYS A 193 12.33 -13.96 26.49
N GLN A 194 11.64 -15.10 26.39
CA GLN A 194 12.18 -16.39 26.79
C GLN A 194 13.43 -16.75 25.99
N PHE A 195 13.40 -16.56 24.67
CA PHE A 195 14.54 -16.85 23.79
C PHE A 195 15.74 -15.96 24.09
N THR A 196 15.54 -14.64 24.15
CA THR A 196 16.61 -13.66 24.40
C THR A 196 17.23 -13.81 25.79
N THR A 197 16.43 -14.17 26.80
CA THR A 197 16.94 -14.49 28.16
C THR A 197 17.87 -15.69 28.16
N ALA A 198 17.58 -16.71 27.35
CA ALA A 198 18.41 -17.90 27.22
C ALA A 198 19.64 -17.70 26.31
N ASN A 199 19.65 -16.66 25.48
CA ASN A 199 20.64 -16.46 24.41
C ASN A 199 21.35 -15.09 24.50
N VAL A 200 21.59 -14.60 25.71
CA VAL A 200 22.32 -13.34 25.94
C VAL A 200 23.72 -13.43 25.32
N ASN A 201 24.14 -12.37 24.60
CA ASN A 201 25.38 -12.26 23.83
C ASN A 201 25.47 -13.09 22.53
N ASN A 202 24.42 -13.83 22.15
CA ASN A 202 24.33 -14.47 20.84
C ASN A 202 23.46 -13.63 19.90
N PRO A 203 23.81 -13.53 18.60
CA PRO A 203 22.95 -12.86 17.64
C PRO A 203 21.64 -13.66 17.47
N GLY A 204 20.50 -12.99 17.66
CA GLY A 204 19.18 -13.52 17.32
C GLY A 204 18.94 -13.28 15.82
N PRO A 205 18.99 -14.29 14.95
CA PRO A 205 18.82 -14.08 13.54
C PRO A 205 17.34 -13.92 13.21
N ILE A 206 17.05 -12.93 12.38
CA ILE A 206 15.74 -12.73 11.76
C ILE A 206 15.94 -13.08 10.30
N ALA A 207 15.06 -13.93 9.75
CA ALA A 207 15.10 -14.30 8.35
C ALA A 207 13.90 -13.73 7.60
N LEU A 208 14.14 -13.22 6.40
CA LEU A 208 13.13 -12.77 5.46
C LEU A 208 13.16 -13.66 4.21
N ASP A 209 12.03 -14.30 3.90
CA ASP A 209 11.90 -15.24 2.79
C ASP A 209 12.97 -16.37 2.82
N GLY A 210 13.37 -16.78 4.03
CA GLY A 210 14.36 -17.84 4.27
C GLY A 210 15.82 -17.39 4.20
N ARG A 211 16.10 -16.08 4.20
CA ARG A 211 17.46 -15.50 4.20
C ARG A 211 17.68 -14.59 5.41
N VAL A 212 18.87 -14.68 6.03
CA VAL A 212 19.26 -13.90 7.23
C VAL A 212 19.78 -12.52 6.88
#